data_AF-A0A2W5U455-F1
#
_entry.id   AF-A0A2W5U455-F1
#
_cell.length_a   1.000
_cell.length_b   1.000
_cell.length_c   1.000
_cell.angle_alpha   90.00
_cell.angle_beta   90.00
_cell.angle_gamma   90.00
#
_symmetry.space_group_name_H-M   'P 1'
#
loop_
_entity.id
_entity.type
_entity.pdbx_description
1 polymer ?
#
loop_
_entity_poly.entity_id
_entity_poly.type
_entity_poly.pdbx_seq_one_letter_code
_entity_poly.pdbx_strand_id
1 'polypeptide(L)' 'MRVKKEVAHDFPREIGRPATNALLHGGYTRLAQVLKLSDAALLARHGVGPTAVKRLRAARSLKPKK' A
#
# COMPACT_ATOMS: atom_id res chain seq x y z
N MET A 1 0.38 -26.00 -7.02
CA MET A 1 0.35 -24.80 -7.88
C MET A 1 -0.25 -23.62 -7.10
N ARG A 2 0.51 -22.55 -6.83
CA ARG A 2 -0.09 -21.27 -6.38
C ARG A 2 -0.08 -20.33 -7.58
N VAL A 3 -1.25 -20.13 -8.16
CA VAL A 3 -1.47 -19.07 -9.14
C VAL A 3 -1.23 -17.76 -8.37
N LYS A 4 -0.03 -17.17 -8.51
CA LYS A 4 0.21 -15.82 -8.03
C LYS A 4 -0.67 -14.96 -8.92
N LYS A 5 -1.88 -14.65 -8.46
CA LYS A 5 -2.72 -13.66 -9.12
C LYS A 5 -1.96 -12.35 -8.95
N GLU A 6 -1.23 -11.97 -9.99
CA GLU A 6 -0.53 -10.68 -10.05
C GLU A 6 -1.61 -9.62 -10.15
N VAL A 7 -2.18 -9.25 -9.00
CA VAL A 7 -3.05 -8.10 -8.91
C VAL A 7 -2.15 -6.92 -9.22
N ALA A 8 -2.26 -6.39 -10.44
CA ALA A 8 -1.56 -5.19 -10.84
C ALA A 8 -1.89 -4.08 -9.83
N HIS A 9 -0.87 -3.66 -9.08
CA HIS A 9 -1.00 -2.66 -8.03
C HIS A 9 0.05 -1.58 -8.20
N ASP A 10 -0.37 -0.36 -7.89
CA ASP A 10 0.44 0.84 -7.97
C ASP A 10 0.99 1.19 -6.59
N PHE A 11 1.63 0.20 -5.93
CA PHE A 11 2.29 0.43 -4.64
C PHE A 11 3.81 0.42 -4.79
N PRO A 12 4.52 1.31 -4.06
CA PRO A 12 5.97 1.28 -4.06
C PRO A 12 6.45 -0.04 -3.46
N ARG A 13 7.46 -0.67 -4.07
CA ARG A 13 8.12 -1.85 -3.47
C ARG A 13 8.68 -1.57 -2.07
N GLU A 14 8.92 -0.30 -1.79
CA GLU A 14 9.42 0.22 -0.54
C GLU A 14 8.47 -0.06 0.63
N ILE A 15 7.15 -0.10 0.46
CA ILE A 15 6.25 -0.31 1.63
C ILE A 15 6.37 -1.73 2.23
N GLY A 16 6.98 -2.65 1.49
CA GLY A 16 7.23 -4.03 1.89
C GLY A 16 6.06 -4.98 1.56
N ARG A 17 6.40 -6.25 1.33
CA ARG A 17 5.45 -7.34 1.04
C ARG A 17 4.25 -7.44 2.01
N PRO A 18 4.41 -7.38 3.36
CA PRO A 18 3.27 -7.50 4.26
C PRO A 18 2.27 -6.35 4.12
N ALA A 19 2.76 -5.12 3.95
CA ALA A 19 1.89 -3.96 3.75
C ALA A 19 1.20 -4.01 2.38
N THR A 20 1.92 -4.37 1.31
CA THR A 20 1.32 -4.58 -0.01
C THR A 20 0.20 -5.62 0.05
N ASN A 21 0.43 -6.77 0.68
CA ASN A 21 -0.58 -7.81 0.82
C ASN A 21 -1.78 -7.35 1.65
N ALA A 22 -1.56 -6.63 2.75
CA ALA A 22 -2.62 -6.09 3.59
C ALA A 22 -3.52 -5.10 2.83
N LEU A 23 -2.92 -4.25 2.00
CA LEU A 23 -3.65 -3.30 1.16
C LEU A 23 -4.44 -4.03 0.07
N LEU A 24 -3.82 -4.98 -0.62
CA LEU A 24 -4.48 -5.82 -1.62
C LEU A 24 -5.65 -6.61 -1.03
N HIS A 25 -5.47 -7.16 0.17
CA HIS A 25 -6.51 -7.89 0.90
C HIS A 25 -7.67 -6.97 1.32
N GLY A 26 -7.38 -5.69 1.57
CA GLY A 26 -8.39 -4.65 1.79
C GLY A 26 -9.06 -4.15 0.50
N GLY A 27 -8.70 -4.67 -0.68
CA GLY A 27 -9.22 -4.21 -1.97
C GLY A 27 -8.58 -2.93 -2.51
N TYR A 28 -7.46 -2.50 -1.92
CA TYR A 28 -6.71 -1.34 -2.38
C TYR A 28 -5.67 -1.80 -3.39
N THR A 29 -5.74 -1.25 -4.59
CA THR A 29 -4.77 -1.56 -5.66
C THR A 29 -3.97 -0.33 -6.09
N ARG A 30 -4.39 0.86 -5.65
CA ARG A 30 -3.74 2.13 -6.01
C ARG A 30 -3.30 2.92 -4.80
N LEU A 31 -2.12 3.53 -4.88
CA LEU A 31 -1.61 4.42 -3.84
C LEU A 31 -2.60 5.54 -3.49
N ALA A 32 -3.26 6.13 -4.50
CA ALA A 32 -4.24 7.19 -4.29
C ALA A 32 -5.44 6.79 -3.39
N GLN A 33 -5.90 5.53 -3.47
CA GLN A 33 -6.99 5.05 -2.60
C GLN A 33 -6.53 4.95 -1.14
N VAL A 34 -5.28 4.54 -0.94
CA VAL A 34 -4.65 4.40 0.37
C VAL A 34 -4.34 5.77 0.97
N LEU A 35 -3.91 6.72 0.15
CA LEU A 35 -3.62 8.08 0.59
C LEU A 35 -4.86 8.88 1.02
N LYS A 36 -6.06 8.51 0.55
CA LYS A 36 -7.34 9.04 1.02
C LYS A 36 -7.67 8.62 2.45
N LEU A 37 -7.04 7.55 2.96
CA LEU A 37 -7.23 7.09 4.33
C LEU A 37 -6.33 7.89 5.29
N SER A 38 -6.84 8.07 6.51
CA SER A 38 -6.06 8.60 7.62
C SER A 38 -5.01 7.58 8.07
N ASP A 39 -3.92 8.06 8.67
CA ASP A 39 -2.82 7.22 9.14
C ASP A 39 -3.30 6.16 10.15
N ALA A 40 -4.27 6.49 11.01
CA ALA A 40 -4.92 5.54 11.92
C ALA A 40 -5.65 4.41 11.18
N ALA A 41 -6.35 4.71 10.10
CA ALA A 41 -7.05 3.69 9.29
C ALA A 41 -6.06 2.80 8.53
N LEU A 42 -4.89 3.33 8.16
CA LEU A 42 -3.80 2.55 7.61
C LEU A 42 -3.18 1.63 8.67
N LEU A 43 -2.89 2.14 9.87
CA LEU A 43 -2.35 1.35 10.98
C LEU A 43 -3.32 0.25 11.47
N ALA A 44 -4.62 0.47 11.34
CA ALA A 44 -5.62 -0.54 11.65
C ALA A 44 -5.63 -1.73 10.65
N ARG A 45 -5.00 -1.59 9.48
CA ARG A 45 -4.90 -2.68 8.50
C ARG A 45 -3.82 -3.66 8.94
N HIS A 46 -4.24 -4.88 9.26
CA HIS A 46 -3.36 -5.96 9.68
C HIS A 46 -2.19 -6.17 8.70
N GLY A 47 -0.97 -5.82 9.11
CA GLY A 47 0.25 -5.91 8.28
C GLY A 47 0.76 -4.57 7.72
N VAL A 48 0.04 -3.46 7.92
CA VAL A 48 0.51 -2.10 7.60
C VAL A 48 1.07 -1.46 8.87
N GLY A 49 2.39 -1.52 9.04
CA GLY A 49 3.08 -0.90 10.17
C GLY A 49 3.35 0.60 9.97
N PRO A 50 3.79 1.31 11.02
CA PRO A 50 4.12 2.74 10.96
C PRO A 50 5.19 3.07 9.90
N THR A 51 6.13 2.15 9.66
CA THR A 51 7.11 2.28 8.59
C THR A 51 6.47 2.26 7.20
N ALA A 52 5.47 1.42 6.98
CA ALA A 52 4.74 1.38 5.71
C ALA A 52 3.95 2.66 5.48
N VAL A 53 3.29 3.19 6.53
CA VAL A 53 2.59 4.48 6.48
C VAL A 53 3.54 5.61 6.12
N LYS A 54 4.71 5.70 6.78
CA LYS A 54 5.74 6.69 6.43
C LYS A 54 6.16 6.58 4.96
N ARG A 55 6.38 5.37 4.45
CA ARG A 55 6.77 5.13 3.05
C ARG A 55 5.65 5.45 2.06
N LEU A 56 4.38 5.16 2.39
CA LEU A 56 3.21 5.56 1.59
C LEU A 56 3.11 7.08 1.49
N ARG A 57 3.29 7.79 2.60
CA ARG A 57 3.29 9.27 2.64
C ARG A 57 4.48 9.86 1.89
N ALA A 58 5.67 9.27 2.02
CA ALA A 58 6.85 9.67 1.25
C ALA A 58 6.64 9.45 -0.25
N ALA A 59 6.05 8.32 -0.64
CA ALA A 59 5.74 8.00 -2.04
C ALA A 59 4.75 8.98 -2.68
N ARG A 60 3.80 9.53 -1.90
CA ARG A 60 2.92 10.63 -2.37
C ARG A 60 3.71 11.84 -2.87
N SER A 61 4.81 12.16 -2.19
CA SER A 61 5.66 13.29 -2.55
C SER A 61 6.56 12.98 -3.76
N LEU A 62 6.87 11.68 -3.96
CA LEU A 62 7.92 11.25 -4.86
C LEU A 62 7.51 10.93 -6.30
N LYS A 63 6.24 11.07 -6.72
CA LYS A 63 5.85 11.16 -8.16
C LYS A 63 4.34 11.35 -8.40
N PRO A 64 3.94 12.27 -9.31
CA PRO A 64 2.95 11.97 -10.34
C PRO A 64 3.67 11.17 -11.44
N LYS A 65 3.54 9.84 -11.44
CA LYS A 65 3.95 9.04 -12.61
C LYS A 65 2.77 9.06 -13.58
N LYS A 66 2.97 9.86 -14.62
CA LYS A 66 2.20 9.94 -15.88
C LYS A 66 2.03 8.57 -16.52
#